data_AF-A0A7J4ZSN3-F1
#
_entry.id   AF-A0A7J4ZSN3-F1
#
_cell.length_a   1.000
_cell.length_b   1.000
_cell.length_c   1.000
_cell.angle_alpha   90.00
_cell.angle_beta   90.00
_cell.angle_gamma   90.00
#
_symmetry.space_group_name_H-M   'P 1'
#
loop_
_entity.id
_entity.type
_entity.pdbx_description
1 polymer ?
#
loop_
_entity_poly.entity_id
_entity_poly.type
_entity_poly.pdbx_seq_one_letter_code
_entity_poly.pdbx_strand_id
1 'polypeptide(L)'
;MSFAERAPITLERLVEQTRTIYSLPYFYERFNEAINHPRSSIADIAKIIIEDQGLTARILKLANSPLFGYYSRVDSITKAVTIIGTQQLRDLAFAASAMGVFKGIPDDLMNMAFFWRHSIACGIIARNLATCLRESNVERFFVAGILHDVGQLILCAAIPDTAGELLALSRSRQEHYHHTERDQLGFDHADLGGALLQAWKLPANIFEPVACHHTPRSAAQFPLESAIVHLAEIICQAFEFGASGEWCVSPLDPAAWDRLGMPVNILATILKQSEPQIEETFDILMEGQ
;
A
#
# COMPACT_ATOMS: atom_id res chain seq x y z
N MET A 1 -14.20 10.28 28.51
CA MET A 1 -15.08 9.08 28.43
C MET A 1 -14.20 7.90 28.11
N SER A 2 -14.42 6.78 28.79
CA SER A 2 -13.77 5.51 28.45
C SER A 2 -14.18 5.08 27.04
N PHE A 3 -13.33 4.34 26.31
CA PHE A 3 -13.68 3.76 24.99
C PHE A 3 -15.01 2.98 25.04
N ALA A 4 -15.27 2.29 26.16
CA ALA A 4 -16.50 1.52 26.39
C ALA A 4 -17.79 2.36 26.51
N GLU A 5 -17.68 3.68 26.69
CA GLU A 5 -18.83 4.58 26.85
C GLU A 5 -19.22 5.29 25.54
N ARG A 6 -18.45 5.13 24.47
CA ARG A 6 -18.71 5.75 23.16
C ARG A 6 -19.66 4.87 22.33
N ALA A 7 -20.35 5.50 21.38
CA ALA A 7 -21.10 4.73 20.37
C ALA A 7 -20.15 3.77 19.64
N PRO A 8 -20.55 2.51 19.38
CA PRO A 8 -19.67 1.53 18.79
C PRO A 8 -19.18 1.99 17.41
N ILE A 9 -17.86 1.95 17.24
CA ILE A 9 -17.19 2.16 15.95
C ILE A 9 -17.11 0.79 15.30
N THR A 10 -17.74 0.62 14.14
CA THR A 10 -17.70 -0.65 13.40
C THR A 10 -16.95 -0.49 12.11
N LEU A 11 -16.30 -1.58 11.67
CA LEU A 11 -15.55 -1.64 10.43
C LEU A 11 -16.44 -1.27 9.23
N GLU A 12 -17.66 -1.82 9.15
CA GLU A 12 -18.58 -1.56 8.05
C GLU A 12 -18.97 -0.08 7.97
N ARG A 13 -19.16 0.55 9.12
CA ARG A 13 -19.48 1.98 9.18
C ARG A 13 -18.31 2.82 8.68
N LEU A 14 -17.09 2.53 9.11
CA LEU A 14 -15.92 3.28 8.65
C LEU A 14 -15.67 3.09 7.15
N VAL A 15 -15.86 1.87 6.62
CA VAL A 15 -15.77 1.61 5.18
C VAL A 15 -16.81 2.44 4.42
N GLU A 16 -18.07 2.43 4.86
CA GLU A 16 -19.13 3.17 4.15
C GLU A 16 -18.94 4.69 4.25
N GLN A 17 -18.59 5.22 5.43
CA GLN A 17 -18.27 6.64 5.59
C GLN A 17 -17.10 7.06 4.70
N THR A 18 -16.03 6.25 4.66
CA THR A 18 -14.87 6.50 3.81
C THR A 18 -15.26 6.55 2.34
N ARG A 19 -16.09 5.63 1.86
CA ARG A 19 -16.57 5.65 0.46
C ARG A 19 -17.37 6.91 0.12
N THR A 20 -18.03 7.52 1.10
CA THR A 20 -18.77 8.78 0.89
C THR A 20 -17.87 10.03 0.91
N ILE A 21 -16.83 10.03 1.75
CA ILE A 21 -15.93 11.19 1.94
C ILE A 21 -14.81 11.17 0.90
N TYR A 22 -14.24 9.99 0.69
CA TYR A 22 -13.17 9.69 -0.22
C TYR A 22 -13.74 8.83 -1.35
N SER A 23 -14.05 9.49 -2.46
CA SER A 23 -14.39 8.74 -3.67
C SER A 23 -13.13 8.01 -4.15
N LEU A 24 -13.33 6.76 -4.56
CA LEU A 24 -12.39 6.10 -5.43
C LEU A 24 -12.07 7.09 -6.56
N PRO A 25 -10.78 7.36 -6.87
CA PRO A 25 -10.47 8.29 -7.93
C PRO A 25 -11.26 7.93 -9.18
N TYR A 26 -12.06 8.85 -9.72
CA TYR A 26 -13.01 8.59 -10.82
C TYR A 26 -12.35 7.87 -12.01
N PHE A 27 -11.04 8.11 -12.21
CA PHE A 27 -10.27 7.41 -13.23
C PHE A 27 -10.20 5.90 -12.98
N TYR A 28 -10.16 5.40 -11.73
CA TYR A 28 -10.00 3.96 -11.43
C TYR A 28 -11.25 3.17 -11.80
N GLU A 29 -12.46 3.68 -11.54
CA GLU A 29 -13.70 3.02 -12.00
C GLU A 29 -13.71 2.93 -13.52
N ARG A 30 -13.43 4.05 -14.21
CA ARG A 30 -13.32 4.08 -15.67
C ARG A 30 -12.21 3.18 -16.19
N PHE A 31 -11.08 3.08 -15.50
CA PHE A 31 -9.97 2.21 -15.86
C PHE A 31 -10.36 0.74 -15.73
N ASN A 32 -11.05 0.39 -14.64
CA ASN A 32 -11.55 -0.96 -14.42
C ASN A 32 -12.62 -1.35 -15.45
N GLU A 33 -13.53 -0.44 -15.79
CA GLU A 33 -14.49 -0.66 -16.87
C GLU A 33 -13.76 -0.85 -18.21
N ALA A 34 -12.78 0.00 -18.51
CA ALA A 34 -12.00 -0.10 -19.73
C ALA A 34 -11.23 -1.42 -19.83
N ILE A 35 -10.51 -1.85 -18.78
CA ILE A 35 -9.78 -3.14 -18.78
C ILE A 35 -10.70 -4.32 -19.02
N ASN A 36 -11.86 -4.34 -18.36
CA ASN A 36 -12.76 -5.49 -18.40
C ASN A 36 -13.67 -5.49 -19.64
N HIS A 37 -13.67 -4.40 -20.41
CA HIS A 37 -14.52 -4.29 -21.58
C HIS A 37 -13.84 -4.93 -22.82
N PRO A 38 -14.47 -5.93 -23.47
CA PRO A 38 -13.84 -6.78 -24.49
C PRO A 38 -13.45 -6.05 -25.78
N ARG A 39 -13.85 -4.79 -25.95
CA ARG A 39 -13.49 -3.95 -27.11
C ARG A 39 -12.52 -2.81 -26.76
N SER A 40 -12.07 -2.71 -25.52
CA SER A 40 -11.14 -1.65 -25.14
C SER A 40 -9.75 -1.92 -25.66
N SER A 41 -9.13 -0.89 -26.23
CA SER A 41 -7.74 -0.93 -26.67
C SER A 41 -6.81 -0.37 -25.59
N ILE A 42 -5.50 -0.66 -25.71
CA ILE A 42 -4.46 0.00 -24.91
C ILE A 42 -4.55 1.54 -25.02
N ALA A 43 -4.93 2.06 -26.19
CA ALA A 43 -5.08 3.50 -26.39
C ALA A 43 -6.24 4.08 -25.58
N ASP A 44 -7.33 3.33 -25.39
CA ASP A 44 -8.48 3.80 -24.60
C ASP A 44 -8.14 3.84 -23.11
N ILE A 45 -7.34 2.87 -22.66
CA ILE A 45 -6.82 2.82 -21.30
C ILE A 45 -5.83 3.96 -21.06
N ALA A 46 -4.94 4.23 -22.01
CA ALA A 46 -4.00 5.33 -21.93
C ALA A 46 -4.69 6.70 -21.85
N LYS A 47 -5.79 6.91 -22.59
CA LYS A 47 -6.59 8.15 -22.53
C LYS A 47 -7.07 8.48 -21.11
N ILE A 48 -7.44 7.47 -20.33
CA ILE A 48 -7.95 7.66 -18.97
C ILE A 48 -6.86 8.23 -18.05
N ILE A 49 -5.61 7.76 -18.15
CA ILE A 49 -4.49 8.32 -17.37
C ILE A 49 -4.14 9.73 -17.85
N ILE A 50 -4.15 9.96 -19.17
CA ILE A 50 -3.77 11.24 -19.78
C ILE A 50 -4.66 12.42 -19.34
N GLU A 51 -5.89 12.15 -18.91
CA GLU A 51 -6.79 13.18 -18.37
C GLU A 51 -6.24 13.87 -17.11
N ASP A 52 -5.42 13.18 -16.31
CA ASP A 52 -4.70 13.76 -15.18
C ASP A 52 -3.22 13.95 -15.55
N GLN A 53 -2.84 15.20 -15.79
CA GLN A 53 -1.47 15.57 -16.18
C GLN A 53 -0.44 15.24 -15.09
N GLY A 54 -0.82 15.37 -13.81
CA GLY A 54 0.07 15.06 -12.68
C GLY A 54 0.29 13.56 -12.55
N LEU A 55 -0.78 12.77 -12.63
CA LEU A 55 -0.70 11.31 -12.65
C LEU A 55 0.09 10.81 -13.86
N THR A 56 -0.15 11.37 -15.04
CA THR A 56 0.59 11.06 -16.27
C THR A 56 2.09 11.30 -16.09
N ALA A 57 2.47 12.46 -15.54
CA ALA A 57 3.87 12.79 -15.30
C ALA A 57 4.51 11.82 -14.30
N ARG A 58 3.84 11.51 -13.18
CA ARG A 58 4.32 10.55 -12.18
C ARG A 58 4.49 9.15 -12.77
N ILE A 59 3.51 8.65 -13.52
CA ILE A 59 3.59 7.33 -14.16
C ILE A 59 4.72 7.27 -15.18
N LEU A 60 4.92 8.31 -16.00
CA LEU A 60 6.03 8.35 -16.95
C LEU A 60 7.39 8.40 -16.24
N LYS A 61 7.55 9.21 -15.20
CA LYS A 61 8.78 9.25 -14.40
C LYS A 61 9.06 7.89 -13.76
N LEU A 62 8.04 7.29 -13.15
CA LEU A 62 8.12 5.97 -12.54
C LEU A 62 8.52 4.90 -13.57
N ALA A 63 7.90 4.89 -14.75
CA ALA A 63 8.22 3.96 -15.84
C ALA A 63 9.66 4.12 -16.40
N ASN A 64 10.29 5.27 -16.22
CA ASN A 64 11.69 5.52 -16.60
C ASN A 64 12.67 5.31 -15.45
N SER A 65 12.19 5.05 -14.23
CA SER A 65 13.06 4.83 -13.07
C SER A 65 13.81 3.49 -13.18
N PRO A 66 14.98 3.35 -12.53
CA PRO A 66 15.71 2.09 -12.39
C PRO A 66 14.87 0.94 -11.84
N LEU A 67 13.76 1.23 -11.15
CA LEU A 67 12.82 0.23 -10.64
C LEU A 67 12.39 -0.75 -11.72
N PHE A 68 12.07 -0.25 -12.92
CA PHE A 68 11.59 -1.08 -14.02
C PHE A 68 12.71 -1.53 -14.98
N GLY A 69 13.92 -0.97 -14.85
CA GLY A 69 15.12 -1.45 -15.54
C GLY A 69 15.04 -1.41 -17.08
N TYR A 70 14.19 -0.57 -17.67
CA TYR A 70 14.02 -0.51 -19.12
C TYR A 70 15.12 0.31 -19.80
N TYR A 71 15.75 -0.28 -20.82
CA TYR A 71 16.83 0.35 -21.59
C TYR A 71 16.38 1.49 -22.52
N SER A 72 15.09 1.55 -22.86
CA SER A 72 14.55 2.57 -23.77
C SER A 72 13.65 3.54 -23.02
N ARG A 73 13.86 4.84 -23.25
CA ARG A 73 13.04 5.91 -22.67
C ARG A 73 11.55 5.69 -22.96
N VAL A 74 10.71 5.72 -21.93
CA VAL A 74 9.25 5.67 -22.03
C VAL A 74 8.73 7.10 -22.11
N ASP A 75 8.18 7.49 -23.26
CA ASP A 75 7.76 8.86 -23.57
C ASP A 75 6.23 9.02 -23.75
N SER A 76 5.48 7.92 -23.61
CA SER A 76 4.03 7.91 -23.74
C SER A 76 3.38 6.86 -22.84
N ILE A 77 2.14 7.12 -22.41
CA ILE A 77 1.38 6.17 -21.59
C ILE A 77 1.09 4.88 -22.35
N THR A 78 0.81 4.94 -23.65
CA THR A 78 0.66 3.74 -24.50
C THR A 78 1.90 2.84 -24.45
N LYS A 79 3.10 3.43 -24.49
CA LYS A 79 4.36 2.71 -24.34
C LYS A 79 4.51 2.15 -22.93
N ALA A 80 4.15 2.92 -21.90
CA ALA A 80 4.13 2.44 -20.51
C ALA A 80 3.21 1.21 -20.34
N VAL A 81 1.97 1.25 -20.85
CA VAL A 81 1.03 0.11 -20.83
C VAL A 81 1.62 -1.11 -21.52
N THR A 82 2.27 -0.92 -22.67
CA THR A 82 2.84 -2.03 -23.45
C THR A 82 3.96 -2.74 -22.70
N ILE A 83 4.77 -2.00 -21.96
CA ILE A 83 5.96 -2.54 -21.30
C ILE A 83 5.63 -3.04 -19.88
N ILE A 84 4.92 -2.23 -19.09
CA ILE A 84 4.56 -2.56 -17.70
C ILE A 84 3.40 -3.54 -17.65
N GLY A 85 2.52 -3.50 -18.65
CA GLY A 85 1.27 -4.25 -18.68
C GLY A 85 0.11 -3.40 -18.17
N THR A 86 -1.05 -3.62 -18.79
CA THR A 86 -2.28 -2.90 -18.49
C THR A 86 -2.69 -3.00 -17.02
N GLN A 87 -2.53 -4.21 -16.46
CA GLN A 87 -3.02 -4.50 -15.12
C GLN A 87 -2.18 -3.80 -14.06
N GLN A 88 -0.87 -3.87 -14.22
CA GLN A 88 0.13 -3.26 -13.37
C GLN A 88 0.05 -1.73 -13.45
N LEU A 89 -0.18 -1.18 -14.65
CA LEU A 89 -0.33 0.27 -14.80
C LEU A 89 -1.59 0.79 -14.11
N ARG A 90 -2.70 0.04 -14.11
CA ARG A 90 -3.89 0.37 -13.30
C ARG A 90 -3.51 0.50 -11.84
N ASP A 91 -2.84 -0.52 -11.32
CA ASP A 91 -2.58 -0.69 -9.90
C ASP A 91 -1.56 0.38 -9.43
N LEU A 92 -0.58 0.72 -10.26
CA LEU A 92 0.34 1.85 -10.04
C LEU A 92 -0.37 3.21 -10.07
N ALA A 93 -1.25 3.42 -11.05
CA ALA A 93 -2.03 4.65 -11.14
C ALA A 93 -2.92 4.80 -9.90
N PHE A 94 -3.56 3.71 -9.46
CA PHE A 94 -4.34 3.67 -8.23
C PHE A 94 -3.51 4.07 -7.01
N ALA A 95 -2.35 3.43 -6.80
CA ALA A 95 -1.46 3.74 -5.68
C ALA A 95 -1.03 5.22 -5.69
N ALA A 96 -0.59 5.73 -6.85
CA ALA A 96 -0.16 7.12 -7.00
C ALA A 96 -1.31 8.13 -6.76
N SER A 97 -2.54 7.76 -7.06
CA SER A 97 -3.70 8.62 -6.81
C SER A 97 -4.26 8.50 -5.40
N ALA A 98 -4.16 7.33 -4.75
CA ALA A 98 -4.56 7.14 -3.36
C ALA A 98 -3.83 8.13 -2.45
N MET A 99 -2.58 8.47 -2.77
CA MET A 99 -1.81 9.50 -2.05
C MET A 99 -2.47 10.88 -2.08
N GLY A 100 -3.14 11.22 -3.18
CA GLY A 100 -3.86 12.49 -3.31
C GLY A 100 -5.26 12.48 -2.66
N VAL A 101 -5.80 11.30 -2.34
CA VAL A 101 -7.13 11.14 -1.73
C VAL A 101 -7.07 11.50 -0.24
N PHE A 102 -6.06 11.01 0.48
CA PHE A 102 -5.92 11.23 1.92
C PHE A 102 -5.18 12.55 2.20
N LYS A 103 -5.95 13.62 2.39
CA LYS A 103 -5.46 14.97 2.75
C LYS A 103 -6.13 15.48 4.03
N GLY A 104 -5.47 16.42 4.69
CA GLY A 104 -6.03 17.13 5.86
C GLY A 104 -5.95 16.35 7.17
N ILE A 105 -5.19 15.26 7.21
CA ILE A 105 -4.85 14.58 8.46
C ILE A 105 -3.87 15.49 9.24
N PRO A 106 -4.11 15.77 10.53
CA PRO A 106 -3.21 16.59 11.34
C PRO A 106 -1.80 15.98 11.41
N ASP A 107 -0.76 16.82 11.25
CA ASP A 107 0.63 16.36 11.15
C ASP A 107 1.18 15.80 12.48
N ASP A 108 0.58 16.22 13.61
CA ASP A 108 0.83 15.70 14.95
C ASP A 108 0.19 14.31 15.18
N LEU A 109 -0.84 13.98 14.40
CA LEU A 109 -1.47 12.67 14.40
C LEU A 109 -0.74 11.70 13.48
N MET A 110 -0.43 12.13 12.25
CA MET A 110 0.31 11.34 11.27
C MET A 110 1.10 12.26 10.34
N ASN A 111 2.43 12.13 10.35
CA ASN A 111 3.24 12.84 9.38
C ASN A 111 3.17 12.12 8.02
N MET A 112 2.53 12.76 7.05
CA MET A 112 2.24 12.14 5.75
C MET A 112 3.51 11.84 4.93
N ALA A 113 4.59 12.60 5.10
CA ALA A 113 5.84 12.33 4.40
C ALA A 113 6.51 11.05 4.94
N PHE A 114 6.55 10.88 6.27
CA PHE A 114 7.06 9.65 6.89
C PHE A 114 6.18 8.44 6.56
N PHE A 115 4.86 8.62 6.56
CA PHE A 115 3.89 7.57 6.19
C PHE A 115 4.10 7.08 4.76
N TRP A 116 4.16 8.00 3.79
CA TRP A 116 4.35 7.62 2.40
C TRP A 116 5.74 7.06 2.12
N ARG A 117 6.77 7.53 2.83
CA ARG A 117 8.11 6.94 2.76
C ARG A 117 8.11 5.48 3.21
N HIS A 118 7.43 5.16 4.31
CA HIS A 118 7.23 3.78 4.76
C HIS A 118 6.47 2.92 3.77
N SER A 119 5.35 3.44 3.28
CA SER A 119 4.51 2.75 2.28
C SER A 119 5.29 2.45 0.99
N ILE A 120 6.03 3.43 0.47
CA ILE A 120 6.85 3.27 -0.74
C ILE A 120 8.00 2.29 -0.48
N ALA A 121 8.66 2.37 0.67
CA ALA A 121 9.70 1.42 1.06
C ALA A 121 9.18 -0.02 1.12
N CYS A 122 8.02 -0.23 1.74
CA CYS A 122 7.36 -1.53 1.80
C CYS A 122 7.07 -2.06 0.39
N GLY A 123 6.53 -1.22 -0.50
CA GLY A 123 6.30 -1.56 -1.90
C GLY A 123 7.58 -2.00 -2.62
N ILE A 124 8.65 -1.21 -2.53
CA ILE A 124 9.93 -1.51 -3.19
C ILE A 124 10.53 -2.82 -2.66
N ILE A 125 10.56 -2.99 -1.34
CA ILE A 125 11.11 -4.20 -0.72
C ILE A 125 10.26 -5.43 -1.09
N ALA A 126 8.93 -5.33 -1.03
CA ALA A 126 8.02 -6.40 -1.45
C ALA A 126 8.25 -6.82 -2.90
N ARG A 127 8.43 -5.85 -3.81
CA ARG A 127 8.75 -6.10 -5.21
C ARG A 127 10.09 -6.78 -5.40
N ASN A 128 11.12 -6.35 -4.68
CA ASN A 128 12.47 -6.92 -4.77
C ASN A 128 12.52 -8.33 -4.17
N LEU A 129 11.80 -8.59 -3.08
CA LEU A 129 11.56 -9.94 -2.55
C LEU A 129 10.91 -10.85 -3.61
N ALA A 130 9.83 -10.39 -4.23
CA ALA A 130 9.15 -11.14 -5.29
C ALA A 130 10.06 -11.40 -6.51
N THR A 131 10.91 -10.43 -6.86
CA THR A 131 11.90 -10.57 -7.94
C THR A 131 12.93 -11.66 -7.61
N CYS A 132 13.44 -11.70 -6.38
CA CYS A 132 14.34 -12.77 -5.94
C CYS A 132 13.68 -14.15 -5.96
N LEU A 133 12.38 -14.20 -5.69
CA LEU A 133 11.54 -15.40 -5.78
C LEU A 133 11.13 -15.76 -7.22
N ARG A 134 11.52 -14.95 -8.20
CA ARG A 134 11.23 -15.14 -9.63
C ARG A 134 9.74 -15.12 -9.97
N GLU A 135 8.95 -14.34 -9.23
CA GLU A 135 7.56 -14.09 -9.55
C GLU A 135 7.42 -13.37 -10.90
N SER A 136 6.41 -13.74 -11.70
CA SER A 136 6.23 -13.19 -13.05
C SER A 136 5.64 -11.78 -13.08
N ASN A 137 4.84 -11.44 -12.08
CA ASN A 137 4.17 -10.14 -11.96
C ASN A 137 4.53 -9.52 -10.61
N VAL A 138 5.72 -8.90 -10.55
CA VAL A 138 6.28 -8.32 -9.32
C VAL A 138 5.60 -7.01 -8.92
N GLU A 139 4.95 -6.31 -9.86
CA GLU A 139 4.34 -5.00 -9.60
C GLU A 139 3.10 -5.08 -8.70
N ARG A 140 2.43 -6.24 -8.62
CA ARG A 140 1.34 -6.44 -7.66
C ARG A 140 1.82 -6.36 -6.21
N PHE A 141 3.04 -6.80 -5.94
CA PHE A 141 3.64 -6.75 -4.60
C PHE A 141 4.04 -5.32 -4.24
N PHE A 142 4.51 -4.54 -5.22
CA PHE A 142 4.75 -3.11 -5.04
C PHE A 142 3.49 -2.37 -4.61
N VAL A 143 2.38 -2.62 -5.31
CA VAL A 143 1.10 -1.95 -5.01
C VAL A 143 0.51 -2.41 -3.67
N ALA A 144 0.54 -3.71 -3.38
CA ALA A 144 0.11 -4.21 -2.08
C ALA A 144 0.95 -3.62 -0.92
N GLY A 145 2.26 -3.49 -1.11
CA GLY A 145 3.16 -2.86 -0.13
C GLY A 145 2.90 -1.37 0.06
N ILE A 146 2.58 -0.60 -0.98
CA ILE A 146 2.18 0.82 -0.79
C ILE A 146 0.87 0.95 -0.04
N LEU A 147 -0.06 0.03 -0.24
CA LEU A 147 -1.42 0.15 0.29
C LEU A 147 -1.61 -0.55 1.64
N HIS A 148 -0.62 -1.27 2.16
CA HIS A 148 -0.78 -2.11 3.36
C HIS A 148 -1.33 -1.34 4.57
N ASP A 149 -0.86 -0.12 4.78
CA ASP A 149 -1.27 0.72 5.90
C ASP A 149 -2.34 1.76 5.57
N VAL A 150 -3.01 1.66 4.41
CA VAL A 150 -4.06 2.63 4.02
C VAL A 150 -5.18 2.72 5.07
N GLY A 151 -5.41 1.65 5.82
CA GLY A 151 -6.33 1.62 6.96
C GLY A 151 -6.02 2.65 8.04
N GLN A 152 -4.73 2.94 8.28
CA GLN A 152 -4.34 3.92 9.28
C GLN A 152 -4.77 5.34 8.88
N LEU A 153 -4.62 5.69 7.60
CA LEU A 153 -5.08 6.97 7.08
C LEU A 153 -6.59 7.14 7.25
N ILE A 154 -7.35 6.06 7.08
CA ILE A 154 -8.79 6.06 7.30
C ILE A 154 -9.13 6.31 8.77
N LEU A 155 -8.46 5.64 9.71
CA LEU A 155 -8.68 5.87 11.14
C LEU A 155 -8.37 7.32 11.51
N CYS A 156 -7.23 7.84 11.06
CA CYS A 156 -6.83 9.22 11.29
C CYS A 156 -7.80 10.24 10.68
N ALA A 157 -8.38 9.94 9.51
CA ALA A 157 -9.32 10.83 8.84
C ALA A 157 -10.74 10.76 9.43
N ALA A 158 -11.24 9.56 9.68
CA ALA A 158 -12.63 9.33 10.07
C ALA A 158 -12.87 9.53 11.58
N ILE A 159 -11.87 9.20 12.40
CA ILE A 159 -11.97 9.23 13.87
C ILE A 159 -10.68 9.79 14.52
N PRO A 160 -10.21 11.00 14.13
CA PRO A 160 -8.91 11.54 14.53
C PRO A 160 -8.63 11.52 16.04
N ASP A 161 -9.61 11.93 16.86
CA ASP A 161 -9.46 11.94 18.31
C ASP A 161 -9.24 10.54 18.88
N THR A 162 -10.00 9.56 18.37
CA THR A 162 -9.86 8.15 18.77
C THR A 162 -8.55 7.56 18.28
N ALA A 163 -8.15 7.83 17.04
CA ALA A 163 -6.86 7.38 16.51
C ALA A 163 -5.69 7.92 17.35
N GLY A 164 -5.73 9.20 17.73
CA GLY A 164 -4.72 9.80 18.61
C GLY A 164 -4.65 9.15 19.99
N GLU A 165 -5.79 8.85 20.59
CA GLU A 165 -5.86 8.12 21.87
C GLU A 165 -5.31 6.68 21.76
N LEU A 166 -5.59 5.98 20.67
CA LEU A 166 -5.08 4.61 20.43
C LEU A 166 -3.56 4.61 20.23
N LEU A 167 -3.03 5.57 19.47
CA LEU A 167 -1.58 5.75 19.27
C LEU A 167 -0.88 6.03 20.61
N ALA A 168 -1.44 6.93 21.43
CA ALA A 168 -0.90 7.21 22.76
C ALA A 168 -0.98 5.97 23.69
N LEU A 169 -2.07 5.23 23.62
CA LEU A 169 -2.29 4.02 24.44
C LEU A 169 -1.29 2.93 24.09
N SER A 170 -1.10 2.62 22.80
CA SER A 170 -0.14 1.59 22.34
C SER A 170 1.29 1.87 22.84
N ARG A 171 1.73 3.13 22.73
CA ARG A 171 3.03 3.58 23.26
C ARG A 171 3.13 3.42 24.77
N SER A 172 2.07 3.76 25.51
CA SER A 172 2.06 3.65 26.97
C SER A 172 2.08 2.19 27.46
N ARG A 173 1.44 1.27 26.71
CA ARG A 173 1.42 -0.17 26.99
C ARG A 173 2.68 -0.88 26.50
N GLN A 174 3.46 -0.24 25.64
CA GLN A 174 4.56 -0.87 24.93
C GLN A 174 4.10 -2.10 24.13
N GLU A 175 2.96 -1.98 23.46
CA GLU A 175 2.38 -3.00 22.57
C GLU A 175 2.30 -2.48 21.13
N HIS A 176 2.25 -3.40 20.16
CA HIS A 176 1.99 -3.04 18.76
C HIS A 176 0.66 -2.29 18.62
N TYR A 177 0.65 -1.32 17.72
CA TYR A 177 -0.50 -0.45 17.51
C TYR A 177 -1.73 -1.26 17.05
N HIS A 178 -1.57 -2.20 16.12
CA HIS A 178 -2.67 -3.06 15.68
C HIS A 178 -3.30 -3.91 16.80
N HIS A 179 -2.53 -4.34 17.81
CA HIS A 179 -3.11 -5.02 18.98
C HIS A 179 -4.00 -4.08 19.79
N THR A 180 -3.56 -2.82 19.98
CA THR A 180 -4.36 -1.81 20.68
C THR A 180 -5.64 -1.50 19.92
N GLU A 181 -5.59 -1.42 18.58
CA GLU A 181 -6.79 -1.26 17.75
C GLU A 181 -7.75 -2.43 17.93
N ARG A 182 -7.28 -3.68 17.83
CA ARG A 182 -8.13 -4.87 18.03
C ARG A 182 -8.77 -4.90 19.42
N ASP A 183 -8.01 -4.56 20.46
CA ASP A 183 -8.50 -4.51 21.83
C ASP A 183 -9.62 -3.48 22.03
N GLN A 184 -9.51 -2.31 21.39
CA GLN A 184 -10.44 -1.20 21.62
C GLN A 184 -11.58 -1.13 20.59
N LEU A 185 -11.36 -1.59 19.36
CA LEU A 185 -12.28 -1.48 18.23
C LEU A 185 -12.82 -2.83 17.74
N GLY A 186 -12.16 -3.95 18.06
CA GLY A 186 -12.50 -5.28 17.55
C GLY A 186 -11.95 -5.59 16.15
N PHE A 187 -11.23 -4.65 15.53
CA PHE A 187 -10.54 -4.78 14.25
C PHE A 187 -9.29 -3.89 14.26
N ASP A 188 -8.35 -4.10 13.35
CA ASP A 188 -7.18 -3.22 13.14
C ASP A 188 -7.21 -2.49 11.78
N HIS A 189 -6.22 -1.65 11.57
CA HIS A 189 -6.04 -0.97 10.29
C HIS A 189 -5.85 -1.93 9.10
N ALA A 190 -5.27 -3.11 9.30
CA ALA A 190 -5.13 -4.10 8.23
C ALA A 190 -6.52 -4.59 7.78
N ASP A 191 -7.37 -4.96 8.72
CA ASP A 191 -8.77 -5.36 8.46
C ASP A 191 -9.52 -4.24 7.71
N LEU A 192 -9.39 -3.00 8.18
CA LEU A 192 -10.07 -1.84 7.60
C LEU A 192 -9.56 -1.51 6.18
N GLY A 193 -8.24 -1.52 5.98
CA GLY A 193 -7.62 -1.30 4.68
C GLY A 193 -8.05 -2.36 3.67
N GLY A 194 -7.95 -3.64 4.04
CA GLY A 194 -8.38 -4.75 3.21
C GLY A 194 -9.86 -4.66 2.82
N ALA A 195 -10.74 -4.37 3.79
CA ALA A 195 -12.16 -4.22 3.55
C ALA A 195 -12.49 -3.04 2.62
N LEU A 196 -11.80 -1.90 2.76
CA LEU A 196 -11.98 -0.77 1.86
C LEU A 196 -11.54 -1.12 0.43
N LEU A 197 -10.36 -1.72 0.26
CA LEU A 197 -9.84 -2.09 -1.06
C LEU A 197 -10.76 -3.12 -1.74
N GLN A 198 -11.31 -4.06 -0.97
CA GLN A 198 -12.32 -5.00 -1.46
C GLN A 198 -13.60 -4.26 -1.88
N ALA A 199 -14.09 -3.30 -1.09
CA ALA A 199 -15.27 -2.50 -1.43
C ALA A 199 -15.04 -1.62 -2.69
N TRP A 200 -13.78 -1.23 -2.93
CA TRP A 200 -13.32 -0.56 -4.15
C TRP A 200 -13.04 -1.50 -5.33
N LYS A 201 -13.35 -2.80 -5.17
CA LYS A 201 -13.20 -3.84 -6.21
C LYS A 201 -11.76 -4.00 -6.71
N LEU A 202 -10.78 -3.79 -5.83
CA LEU A 202 -9.43 -4.24 -6.11
C LEU A 202 -9.40 -5.78 -6.16
N PRO A 203 -8.46 -6.37 -6.93
CA PRO A 203 -8.31 -7.81 -6.99
C PRO A 203 -7.79 -8.38 -5.65
N ALA A 204 -8.13 -9.62 -5.37
CA ALA A 204 -7.79 -10.30 -4.11
C ALA A 204 -6.29 -10.44 -3.85
N ASN A 205 -5.48 -10.47 -4.90
CA ASN A 205 -4.02 -10.43 -4.81
C ASN A 205 -3.45 -9.07 -4.32
N ILE A 206 -4.30 -8.07 -4.12
CA ILE A 206 -3.92 -6.79 -3.49
C ILE A 206 -4.59 -6.65 -2.12
N PHE A 207 -5.92 -6.83 -2.02
CA PHE A 207 -6.59 -6.56 -0.75
C PHE A 207 -6.35 -7.63 0.34
N GLU A 208 -6.11 -8.90 -0.02
CA GLU A 208 -5.87 -9.94 0.99
C GLU A 208 -4.49 -9.79 1.67
N PRO A 209 -3.39 -9.52 0.94
CA PRO A 209 -2.10 -9.18 1.55
C PRO A 209 -2.17 -7.94 2.45
N VAL A 210 -2.96 -6.94 2.06
CA VAL A 210 -3.24 -5.77 2.89
C VAL A 210 -4.02 -6.17 4.15
N ALA A 211 -5.02 -7.04 4.06
CA ALA A 211 -5.77 -7.50 5.23
C ALA A 211 -4.95 -8.39 6.18
N CYS A 212 -3.99 -9.15 5.64
CA CYS A 212 -3.30 -10.19 6.37
C CYS A 212 -1.85 -9.84 6.74
N HIS A 213 -1.35 -8.62 6.52
CA HIS A 213 0.08 -8.34 6.73
C HIS A 213 0.54 -8.51 8.19
N HIS A 214 -0.30 -8.22 9.19
CA HIS A 214 0.00 -8.54 10.60
C HIS A 214 -0.17 -10.02 10.95
N THR A 215 -0.93 -10.79 10.16
CA THR A 215 -1.20 -12.21 10.41
C THR A 215 -1.24 -12.99 9.09
N PRO A 216 -0.09 -13.16 8.41
CA PRO A 216 -0.03 -13.71 7.05
C PRO A 216 -0.50 -15.16 6.95
N ARG A 217 -0.54 -15.89 8.07
CA ARG A 217 -1.11 -17.24 8.17
C ARG A 217 -2.62 -17.31 7.91
N SER A 218 -3.34 -16.19 8.04
CA SER A 218 -4.78 -16.10 7.82
C SER A 218 -5.14 -15.94 6.34
N ALA A 219 -4.17 -15.67 5.47
CA ALA A 219 -4.39 -15.52 4.04
C ALA A 219 -4.79 -16.86 3.39
N ALA A 220 -5.90 -16.85 2.65
CA ALA A 220 -6.48 -18.05 2.06
C ALA A 220 -6.10 -18.23 0.58
N GLN A 221 -6.12 -17.14 -0.20
CA GLN A 221 -5.96 -17.20 -1.66
C GLN A 221 -4.54 -16.83 -2.13
N PHE A 222 -3.91 -15.88 -1.45
CA PHE A 222 -2.64 -15.23 -1.78
C PHE A 222 -1.69 -15.23 -0.57
N PRO A 223 -1.35 -16.42 -0.01
CA PRO A 223 -0.50 -16.52 1.16
C PRO A 223 0.97 -16.16 0.87
N LEU A 224 1.41 -16.22 -0.38
CA LEU A 224 2.75 -15.78 -0.78
C LEU A 224 2.85 -14.26 -0.74
N GLU A 225 1.91 -13.57 -1.35
CA GLU A 225 1.80 -12.11 -1.34
C GLU A 225 1.72 -11.58 0.09
N SER A 226 0.90 -12.20 0.93
CA SER A 226 0.77 -11.83 2.36
C SER A 226 2.08 -12.03 3.12
N ALA A 227 2.81 -13.13 2.88
CA ALA A 227 4.11 -13.37 3.48
C ALA A 227 5.19 -12.36 3.02
N ILE A 228 5.15 -11.94 1.76
CA ILE A 228 6.09 -10.95 1.21
C ILE A 228 5.81 -9.56 1.79
N VAL A 229 4.55 -9.13 1.87
CA VAL A 229 4.20 -7.82 2.45
C VAL A 229 4.57 -7.80 3.95
N HIS A 230 4.26 -8.88 4.68
CA HIS A 230 4.65 -9.03 6.08
C HIS A 230 6.17 -8.90 6.29
N LEU A 231 6.98 -9.60 5.50
CA LEU A 231 8.43 -9.48 5.61
C LEU A 231 8.94 -8.09 5.19
N ALA A 232 8.33 -7.48 4.17
CA ALA A 232 8.71 -6.14 3.72
C ALA A 232 8.48 -5.09 4.81
N GLU A 233 7.35 -5.15 5.50
CA GLU A 233 7.04 -4.27 6.64
C GLU A 233 8.06 -4.41 7.77
N ILE A 234 8.38 -5.64 8.16
CA ILE A 234 9.40 -5.91 9.20
C ILE A 234 10.75 -5.31 8.82
N ILE A 235 11.15 -5.46 7.55
CA ILE A 235 12.39 -4.88 7.04
C ILE A 235 12.31 -3.34 7.10
N CYS A 236 11.20 -2.73 6.69
CA CYS A 236 11.01 -1.28 6.77
C CYS A 236 11.09 -0.74 8.19
N GLN A 237 10.42 -1.41 9.14
CA GLN A 237 10.45 -1.04 10.56
C GLN A 237 11.85 -1.19 11.14
N ALA A 238 12.56 -2.29 10.83
CA ALA A 238 13.90 -2.55 11.35
C ALA A 238 14.97 -1.58 10.82
N PHE A 239 14.76 -1.02 9.63
CA PHE A 239 15.67 -0.05 9.00
C PHE A 239 15.17 1.39 9.06
N GLU A 240 14.08 1.65 9.78
CA GLU A 240 13.51 2.98 10.01
C GLU A 240 13.20 3.74 8.70
N PHE A 241 12.73 3.02 7.68
CA PHE A 241 12.31 3.65 6.41
C PHE A 241 10.95 4.33 6.57
N GLY A 242 10.92 5.52 7.18
CA GLY A 242 9.66 6.20 7.48
C GLY A 242 9.00 5.66 8.74
N ALA A 243 7.71 5.93 8.92
CA ALA A 243 6.93 5.43 10.05
C ALA A 243 5.45 5.37 9.72
N SER A 244 4.74 4.36 10.24
CA SER A 244 3.31 4.17 10.08
C SER A 244 2.65 3.68 11.37
N GLY A 245 2.38 4.59 12.31
CA GLY A 245 1.63 4.32 13.56
C GLY A 245 2.33 3.38 14.57
N GLU A 246 2.75 2.20 14.12
CA GLU A 246 3.63 1.25 14.79
C GLU A 246 4.94 1.92 15.22
N TRP A 247 5.38 1.59 16.44
CA TRP A 247 6.56 2.18 17.08
C TRP A 247 7.63 1.11 17.39
N CYS A 248 7.36 -0.15 17.07
CA CYS A 248 8.26 -1.28 17.26
C CYS A 248 8.19 -2.26 16.08
N VAL A 249 9.24 -3.05 15.91
CA VAL A 249 9.33 -4.04 14.82
C VAL A 249 8.39 -5.21 15.09
N SER A 250 7.47 -5.47 14.17
CA SER A 250 6.55 -6.61 14.21
C SER A 250 7.30 -7.94 14.26
N PRO A 251 6.81 -8.93 15.03
CA PRO A 251 7.43 -10.24 15.08
C PRO A 251 7.25 -10.97 13.75
N LEU A 252 8.31 -11.63 13.29
CA LEU A 252 8.27 -12.47 12.09
C LEU A 252 7.40 -13.71 12.32
N ASP A 253 6.40 -13.91 11.47
CA ASP A 253 5.63 -15.15 11.42
C ASP A 253 6.50 -16.28 10.82
N PRO A 254 6.77 -17.38 11.56
CA PRO A 254 7.62 -18.46 11.07
C PRO A 254 7.07 -19.14 9.81
N ALA A 255 5.75 -19.30 9.70
CA ALA A 255 5.14 -19.92 8.52
C ALA A 255 5.20 -19.00 7.29
N ALA A 256 5.18 -17.67 7.49
CA ALA A 256 5.48 -16.73 6.42
C ALA A 256 6.93 -16.87 5.97
N TRP A 257 7.89 -16.89 6.89
CA TRP A 257 9.31 -17.07 6.57
C TRP A 257 9.59 -18.38 5.82
N ASP A 258 9.08 -19.49 6.33
CA ASP A 258 9.25 -20.81 5.71
C ASP A 258 8.66 -20.86 4.30
N ARG A 259 7.53 -20.17 4.07
CA ARG A 259 6.90 -20.07 2.75
C ARG A 259 7.77 -19.35 1.73
N LEU A 260 8.52 -18.34 2.15
CA LEU A 260 9.41 -17.62 1.24
C LEU A 260 10.59 -18.51 0.82
N GLY A 261 11.05 -19.42 1.67
CA GLY A 261 12.13 -20.36 1.34
C GLY A 261 13.43 -19.67 0.94
N MET A 262 13.63 -18.42 1.39
CA MET A 262 14.77 -17.58 1.03
C MET A 262 15.93 -17.78 2.01
N PRO A 263 17.18 -17.81 1.53
CA PRO A 263 18.32 -17.83 2.44
C PRO A 263 18.52 -16.43 3.04
N VAL A 264 18.78 -16.34 4.35
CA VAL A 264 18.89 -15.05 5.09
C VAL A 264 19.91 -14.09 4.45
N ASN A 265 20.98 -14.61 3.85
CA ASN A 265 22.02 -13.80 3.21
C ASN A 265 21.51 -12.98 2.00
N ILE A 266 20.38 -13.35 1.38
CA ILE A 266 19.80 -12.60 0.26
C ILE A 266 19.23 -11.26 0.74
N LEU A 267 18.79 -11.16 2.01
CA LEU A 267 18.15 -9.95 2.56
C LEU A 267 19.07 -8.74 2.48
N ALA A 268 20.37 -8.91 2.74
CA ALA A 268 21.36 -7.85 2.61
C ALA A 268 21.50 -7.34 1.17
N THR A 269 21.34 -8.23 0.18
CA THR A 269 21.37 -7.85 -1.24
C THR A 269 20.12 -7.08 -1.63
N ILE A 270 18.95 -7.54 -1.17
CA ILE A 270 17.66 -6.88 -1.40
C ILE A 270 17.68 -5.48 -0.83
N LEU A 271 18.10 -5.31 0.43
CA LEU A 271 18.20 -4.00 1.07
C LEU A 271 19.10 -3.03 0.30
N LYS A 272 20.30 -3.48 -0.08
CA LYS A 272 21.25 -2.67 -0.85
C LYS A 272 20.69 -2.23 -2.21
N GLN A 273 19.83 -3.04 -2.81
CA GLN A 273 19.14 -2.70 -4.07
C GLN A 273 17.94 -1.77 -3.85
N SER A 274 17.21 -1.96 -2.76
CA SER A 274 16.00 -1.20 -2.43
C SER A 274 16.31 0.25 -2.07
N GLU A 275 17.32 0.53 -1.24
CA GLU A 275 17.63 1.89 -0.75
C GLU A 275 17.62 2.99 -1.83
N PRO A 276 18.41 2.91 -2.92
CA PRO A 276 18.40 3.95 -3.95
C PRO A 276 17.06 4.04 -4.69
N GLN A 277 16.35 2.91 -4.86
CA GLN A 277 15.03 2.88 -5.50
C GLN A 277 13.97 3.55 -4.63
N ILE A 278 14.09 3.44 -3.30
CA ILE A 278 13.17 4.07 -2.34
C ILE A 278 13.27 5.59 -2.44
N GLU A 279 14.48 6.16 -2.37
CA GLU A 279 14.66 7.62 -2.47
C GLU A 279 14.11 8.17 -3.79
N GLU A 280 14.50 7.56 -4.92
CA GLU A 280 14.06 8.03 -6.23
C GLU A 280 12.54 7.89 -6.42
N THR A 281 11.95 6.78 -5.97
CA THR A 281 10.49 6.57 -6.09
C THR A 281 9.73 7.52 -5.18
N PHE A 282 10.26 7.78 -3.97
CA PHE A 282 9.69 8.76 -3.05
C PHE A 282 9.67 10.16 -3.68
N ASP A 283 10.81 10.60 -4.23
CA ASP A 283 10.90 11.89 -4.91
C ASP A 283 9.90 11.98 -6.06
N ILE A 284 9.79 10.94 -6.91
CA ILE A 284 8.87 10.91 -8.05
C ILE A 284 7.40 11.00 -7.61
N LEU A 285 7.00 10.23 -6.60
CA LEU A 285 5.60 10.12 -6.19
C LEU A 285 5.14 11.29 -5.31
N MET A 286 6.06 11.89 -4.55
CA MET A 286 5.80 13.06 -3.71
C MET A 286 5.97 14.39 -4.44
N GLU A 287 6.53 14.40 -5.65
CA GLU A 287 6.69 15.64 -6.44
C GLU A 287 5.34 16.30 -6.74
N GLY A 288 5.17 17.54 -6.26
CA GLY A 288 3.99 18.36 -6.52
C GLY A 288 2.77 18.06 -5.64
N GLN A 289 2.95 17.39 -4.49
CA GLN A 289 1.94 17.31 -3.43
C GLN A 289 1.98 18.48 -2.46
#